data_AF-A0A7V5K3U4-F1
#
_entry.id   AF-A0A7V5K3U4-F1
#
_cell.length_a   1.000
_cell.length_b   1.000
_cell.length_c   1.000
_cell.angle_alpha   90.00
_cell.angle_beta   90.00
_cell.angle_gamma   90.00
#
_symmetry.space_group_name_H-M   'P 1'
#
loop_
_entity.id
_entity.type
_entity.pdbx_description
1 polymer ?
#
loop_
_entity_poly.entity_id
_entity_poly.type
_entity_poly.pdbx_seq_one_letter_code
_entity_poly.pdbx_strand_id
1 'polypeptide(L)'
;FGTAVFVITKDPESEWVNVGTYRLQLLGRDLLGTQFIKGKHADIMLKKYQAMGKPMPVAAVVGADPLMFLVGAARLSAFQSEYDFAGAVRGEPIEVVKGETVDLPIPASAEIVVEGEVDPNAFMEEGPFGEYTGYYSGVGTDPRNFIRVRCITHRDNPIFWGTTVGRAVTDTHMTMALTYGATLWQQLVDMRIPGLKAVYCPPEGSGRMLAIISVKQMYPGHANQVLTAAISTEMGAYGLKTVIVVDDDIDPWDLPRVLYALSFRAQPNRCEIIRRGRSTPLDPSLPIDARDITGRLLIDATIPYEWKEKPIPIELDPQVLKRVRERWTQLGL
;
A
#
# COMPACT_ATOMS: atom_id res chain seq x y z
N PHE A 1 -10.38 18.01 -6.81
CA PHE A 1 -9.63 18.88 -5.90
C PHE A 1 -8.22 18.39 -5.75
N GLY A 2 -7.94 17.21 -5.19
CA GLY A 2 -6.56 16.71 -5.07
C GLY A 2 -6.43 15.19 -5.11
N THR A 3 -5.30 14.72 -5.63
CA THR A 3 -4.96 13.30 -5.77
C THR A 3 -3.78 12.89 -4.87
N ALA A 4 -2.85 13.80 -4.57
CA ALA A 4 -1.78 13.60 -3.59
C ALA A 4 -2.14 14.33 -2.29
N VAL A 5 -3.15 13.80 -1.60
CA VAL A 5 -3.74 14.41 -0.40
C VAL A 5 -3.82 13.38 0.70
N PHE A 6 -3.49 13.78 1.92
CA PHE A 6 -3.87 13.05 3.11
C PHE A 6 -4.92 13.84 3.90
N VAL A 7 -5.87 13.13 4.50
CA VAL A 7 -6.93 13.68 5.33
C VAL A 7 -6.69 13.25 6.77
N ILE A 8 -6.69 14.23 7.65
CA ILE A 8 -6.55 14.08 9.08
C ILE A 8 -7.94 13.96 9.69
N THR A 9 -8.12 12.93 10.52
CA THR A 9 -9.35 12.69 11.29
C THR A 9 -8.98 12.32 12.72
N LYS A 10 -9.82 12.68 13.70
CA LYS A 10 -9.60 12.33 15.10
C LYS A 10 -10.78 11.54 15.65
N ASP A 11 -10.47 10.47 16.36
CA ASP A 11 -11.46 9.67 17.07
C ASP A 11 -12.24 10.54 18.08
N PRO A 12 -13.58 10.48 18.14
CA PRO A 12 -14.35 11.33 19.04
C PRO A 12 -14.29 10.90 20.51
N GLU A 13 -13.70 9.74 20.81
CA GLU A 13 -13.69 9.12 22.13
C GLU A 13 -12.27 9.00 22.72
N SER A 14 -11.23 9.35 21.95
CA SER A 14 -9.84 9.22 22.35
C SER A 14 -8.94 10.23 21.63
N GLU A 15 -7.66 10.27 22.00
CA GLU A 15 -6.66 11.12 21.33
C GLU A 15 -6.12 10.51 20.03
N TRP A 16 -6.73 9.43 19.53
CA TRP A 16 -6.27 8.77 18.32
C TRP A 16 -6.50 9.62 17.08
N VAL A 17 -5.40 10.04 16.46
CA VAL A 17 -5.37 10.76 15.18
C VAL A 17 -4.99 9.81 14.07
N ASN A 18 -5.81 9.80 13.01
CA ASN A 18 -5.57 9.09 11.77
C ASN A 18 -5.18 10.08 10.67
N VAL A 19 -4.15 9.72 9.91
CA VAL A 19 -3.77 10.35 8.65
C VAL A 19 -3.95 9.31 7.55
N GLY A 20 -4.88 9.55 6.62
CA GLY A 20 -5.12 8.62 5.51
C GLY A 20 -5.13 9.30 4.16
N THR A 21 -4.61 8.64 3.12
CA THR A 21 -4.71 9.16 1.75
C THR A 21 -6.08 8.85 1.15
N TYR A 22 -6.83 9.89 0.78
CA TYR A 22 -8.14 9.76 0.12
C TYR A 22 -8.23 10.76 -1.02
N ARG A 23 -8.70 10.30 -2.19
CA ARG A 23 -8.94 11.21 -3.32
C ARG A 23 -10.05 12.19 -3.00
N LEU A 24 -9.91 13.43 -3.49
CA LEU A 24 -10.91 14.48 -3.31
C LEU A 24 -11.44 14.97 -4.66
N GLN A 25 -12.64 14.57 -5.06
CA GLN A 25 -13.31 15.09 -6.27
C GLN A 25 -13.87 16.47 -5.99
N LEU A 26 -13.69 17.42 -6.91
CA LEU A 26 -14.37 18.72 -6.81
C LEU A 26 -15.82 18.54 -7.27
N LEU A 27 -16.78 18.64 -6.35
CA LEU A 27 -18.22 18.46 -6.63
C LEU A 27 -18.99 19.79 -6.71
N GLY A 28 -18.44 20.84 -6.12
CA GLY A 28 -19.01 22.18 -6.09
C GLY A 28 -18.01 23.19 -5.56
N ARG A 29 -18.48 24.43 -5.29
CA ARG A 29 -17.63 25.51 -4.78
C ARG A 29 -17.00 25.17 -3.43
N ASP A 30 -17.76 24.53 -2.55
CA ASP A 30 -17.45 24.23 -1.15
C ASP A 30 -17.68 22.74 -0.82
N LEU A 31 -17.67 21.87 -1.83
CA LEU A 31 -17.99 20.45 -1.71
C LEU A 31 -16.91 19.58 -2.34
N LEU A 32 -16.30 18.70 -1.55
CA LEU A 32 -15.29 17.73 -2.01
C LEU A 32 -15.74 16.30 -1.74
N GLY A 33 -15.95 15.50 -2.79
CA GLY A 33 -16.25 14.08 -2.66
C GLY A 33 -15.04 13.32 -2.15
N THR A 34 -15.22 12.40 -1.20
CA THR A 34 -14.13 11.60 -0.62
C THR A 34 -14.54 10.15 -0.45
N GLN A 35 -13.59 9.23 -0.58
CA GLN A 35 -13.84 7.80 -0.44
C GLN A 35 -13.17 7.22 0.81
N PHE A 36 -13.94 7.11 1.89
CA PHE A 36 -13.52 6.32 3.06
C PHE A 36 -13.85 4.85 2.84
N ILE A 37 -12.81 4.01 2.70
CA ILE A 37 -12.98 2.58 2.50
C ILE A 37 -13.50 1.92 3.78
N LYS A 38 -14.55 1.10 3.66
CA LYS A 38 -15.17 0.37 4.77
C LYS A 38 -14.13 -0.43 5.56
N GLY A 39 -14.12 -0.23 6.89
CA GLY A 39 -13.21 -0.89 7.83
C GLY A 39 -11.82 -0.26 7.93
N LYS A 40 -11.56 0.87 7.25
CA LYS A 40 -10.37 1.71 7.49
C LYS A 40 -10.63 2.73 8.60
N HIS A 41 -9.56 3.27 9.17
CA HIS A 41 -9.62 4.11 10.37
C HIS A 41 -10.62 5.27 10.25
N ALA A 42 -10.60 6.04 9.15
CA ALA A 42 -11.58 7.11 8.93
C ALA A 42 -13.04 6.60 8.87
N ASP A 43 -13.32 5.43 8.28
CA ASP A 43 -14.67 4.83 8.29
C ASP A 43 -15.09 4.39 9.70
N ILE A 44 -14.15 3.83 10.48
CA ILE A 44 -14.38 3.46 11.87
C ILE A 44 -14.71 4.69 12.72
N MET A 45 -13.92 5.77 12.58
CA MET A 45 -14.17 7.04 13.27
C MET A 45 -15.48 7.67 12.81
N LEU A 46 -15.77 7.70 11.50
CA LEU A 46 -17.00 8.26 10.95
C LEU A 46 -18.26 7.59 11.51
N LYS A 47 -18.23 6.27 11.73
CA LYS A 47 -19.33 5.52 12.37
C LYS A 47 -19.56 5.92 13.82
N LYS A 48 -18.51 6.27 14.57
CA LYS A 48 -18.66 6.79 15.93
C LYS A 48 -19.33 8.17 15.93
N TYR A 49 -18.89 9.06 15.03
CA TYR A 49 -19.58 10.35 14.82
C TYR A 49 -21.04 10.17 14.41
N GLN A 50 -21.34 9.17 13.56
CA GLN A 50 -22.71 8.80 13.19
C GLN A 50 -23.55 8.40 14.40
N ALA A 51 -23.02 7.55 15.28
CA ALA A 51 -23.71 7.13 16.50
C ALA A 51 -23.95 8.31 17.47
N MET A 52 -23.09 9.34 17.43
CA MET A 52 -23.26 10.57 18.20
C MET A 52 -24.20 11.60 17.55
N GLY A 53 -24.65 11.37 16.31
CA GLY A 53 -25.44 12.34 15.55
C GLY A 53 -24.66 13.63 15.23
N LYS A 54 -23.34 13.54 15.10
CA LYS A 54 -22.46 14.69 14.84
C LYS A 54 -21.73 14.52 13.51
N PRO A 55 -21.42 15.62 12.80
CA PRO A 55 -20.50 15.55 11.69
C PRO A 55 -19.07 15.30 12.19
N MET A 56 -18.25 14.63 11.38
CA MET A 56 -16.85 14.37 11.67
C MET A 56 -15.98 15.52 11.16
N PRO A 57 -15.23 16.23 12.02
CA PRO A 57 -14.24 17.22 11.58
C PRO A 57 -13.14 16.56 10.76
N VAL A 58 -12.72 17.21 9.68
CA VAL A 58 -11.65 16.74 8.80
C VAL A 58 -10.74 17.88 8.36
N ALA A 59 -9.46 17.59 8.15
CA ALA A 59 -8.53 18.50 7.49
C ALA A 59 -7.79 17.77 6.38
N ALA A 60 -7.99 18.20 5.13
CA ALA A 60 -7.30 17.67 3.96
C ALA A 60 -6.06 18.53 3.66
N VAL A 61 -4.90 17.89 3.56
CA VAL A 61 -3.61 18.56 3.36
C VAL A 61 -3.04 18.20 2.00
N VAL A 62 -2.76 19.21 1.19
CA VAL A 62 -2.06 19.11 -0.09
C VAL A 62 -0.68 19.70 0.12
N GLY A 63 0.38 18.92 -0.05
CA GLY A 63 1.76 19.37 0.16
C GLY A 63 2.11 19.52 1.63
N ALA A 64 3.12 18.79 2.09
CA ALA A 64 3.74 18.89 3.42
C ALA A 64 5.09 18.15 3.36
N ASP A 65 5.63 17.75 4.52
CA ASP A 65 6.70 16.74 4.55
C ASP A 65 6.27 15.49 3.74
N PRO A 66 7.02 15.09 2.69
CA PRO A 66 6.65 13.95 1.85
C PRO A 66 6.45 12.64 2.62
N LEU A 67 7.09 12.51 3.79
CA LEU A 67 6.93 11.36 4.66
C LEU A 67 5.47 11.22 5.14
N MET A 68 4.76 12.34 5.38
CA MET A 68 3.36 12.29 5.82
C MET A 68 2.44 11.65 4.78
N PHE A 69 2.67 11.92 3.49
CA PHE A 69 1.91 11.28 2.42
C PHE A 69 2.24 9.77 2.32
N LEU A 70 3.52 9.40 2.46
CA LEU A 70 3.94 8.00 2.44
C LEU A 70 3.38 7.21 3.63
N VAL A 71 3.44 7.78 4.83
CA VAL A 71 2.95 7.14 6.06
C VAL A 71 1.43 7.11 6.09
N GLY A 72 0.74 8.14 5.57
CA GLY A 72 -0.72 8.10 5.39
C GLY A 72 -1.22 7.05 4.40
N ALA A 73 -0.32 6.52 3.56
CA ALA A 73 -0.58 5.36 2.70
C ALA A 73 -0.15 4.02 3.33
N ALA A 74 0.65 4.05 4.41
CA ALA A 74 1.02 2.87 5.17
C ALA A 74 -0.20 2.37 5.98
N ARG A 75 -0.26 1.06 6.26
CA ARG A 75 -1.32 0.51 7.13
C ARG A 75 -0.76 0.29 8.51
N LEU A 76 -0.81 1.34 9.32
CA LEU A 76 -0.50 1.23 10.74
C LEU A 76 -1.67 0.56 11.48
N SER A 77 -1.38 0.00 12.65
CA SER A 77 -2.41 -0.59 13.50
C SER A 77 -3.33 0.50 14.07
N ALA A 78 -4.57 0.13 14.38
CA ALA A 78 -5.47 1.03 15.09
C ALA A 78 -4.84 1.54 16.39
N PHE A 79 -5.18 2.77 16.78
CA PHE A 79 -4.64 3.49 17.94
C PHE A 79 -3.16 3.89 17.86
N GLN A 80 -2.45 3.57 16.77
CA GLN A 80 -1.18 4.21 16.45
C GLN A 80 -1.43 5.41 15.55
N SER A 81 -0.72 6.51 15.78
CA SER A 81 -0.81 7.68 14.91
C SER A 81 0.30 7.64 13.85
N GLU A 82 -0.07 7.97 12.62
CA GLU A 82 0.89 8.19 11.54
C GLU A 82 1.90 9.30 11.87
N TYR A 83 1.56 10.26 12.73
CA TYR A 83 2.49 11.27 13.22
C TYR A 83 3.61 10.67 14.08
N ASP A 84 3.29 9.73 14.97
CA ASP A 84 4.28 9.09 15.83
C ASP A 84 5.24 8.24 14.99
N PHE A 85 4.71 7.52 13.99
CA PHE A 85 5.52 6.74 13.07
C PHE A 85 6.40 7.63 12.18
N ALA A 86 5.85 8.71 11.62
CA ALA A 86 6.62 9.68 10.85
C ALA A 86 7.75 10.29 11.70
N GLY A 87 7.47 10.65 12.94
CA GLY A 87 8.47 11.17 13.87
C GLY A 87 9.56 10.15 14.20
N ALA A 88 9.20 8.87 14.38
CA ALA A 88 10.16 7.81 14.62
C ALA A 88 11.10 7.57 13.42
N VAL A 89 10.56 7.60 12.20
CA VAL A 89 11.35 7.46 10.96
C VAL A 89 12.27 8.66 10.75
N ARG A 90 11.77 9.88 11.02
CA ARG A 90 12.52 11.12 10.84
C ARG A 90 13.56 11.34 11.96
N GLY A 91 13.36 10.75 13.13
CA GLY A 91 14.17 10.96 14.32
C GLY A 91 13.81 12.23 15.11
N GLU A 92 12.76 12.94 14.70
CA GLU A 92 12.24 14.15 15.35
C GLU A 92 10.73 14.28 15.10
N PRO A 93 9.95 14.86 16.03
CA PRO A 93 8.50 14.97 15.89
C PRO A 93 8.10 15.88 14.74
N ILE A 94 6.94 15.60 14.15
CA ILE A 94 6.32 16.48 13.15
C ILE A 94 5.74 17.72 13.86
N GLU A 95 6.14 18.90 13.42
CA GLU A 95 5.59 20.16 13.92
C GLU A 95 4.15 20.35 13.43
N VAL A 96 3.23 20.63 14.35
CA VAL A 96 1.80 20.78 14.05
C VAL A 96 1.23 22.07 14.64
N VAL A 97 0.23 22.61 13.97
CA VAL A 97 -0.61 23.75 14.39
C VAL A 97 -2.07 23.31 14.47
N LYS A 98 -2.90 24.07 15.20
CA LYS A 98 -4.35 23.86 15.19
C LYS A 98 -4.96 24.41 13.89
N GLY A 99 -6.03 23.77 13.43
CA GLY A 99 -6.85 24.34 12.36
C GLY A 99 -7.61 25.59 12.81
N GLU A 100 -8.00 26.41 11.84
CA GLU A 100 -8.77 27.64 12.05
C GLU A 100 -10.21 27.36 12.48
N THR A 101 -10.77 26.24 12.00
CA THR A 101 -12.17 25.83 12.17
C THR A 101 -12.32 24.42 12.74
N VAL A 102 -11.23 23.65 12.85
CA VAL A 102 -11.21 22.28 13.37
C VAL A 102 -10.09 22.09 14.40
N ASP A 103 -10.37 21.34 15.48
CA ASP A 103 -9.36 20.99 16.50
C ASP A 103 -8.59 19.72 16.08
N LEU A 104 -7.86 19.82 14.96
CA LEU A 104 -7.00 18.77 14.42
C LEU A 104 -5.54 19.24 14.36
N PRO A 105 -4.55 18.34 14.55
CA PRO A 105 -3.14 18.67 14.43
C PRO A 105 -2.73 18.70 12.97
N ILE A 106 -2.61 19.89 12.39
CA ILE A 106 -2.27 20.12 10.98
C ILE A 106 -0.76 20.34 10.87
N PRO A 107 -0.03 19.71 9.93
CA PRO A 107 1.41 19.93 9.81
C PRO A 107 1.71 21.41 9.54
N ALA A 108 2.59 22.01 10.33
CA ALA A 108 2.94 23.44 10.22
C ALA A 108 3.57 23.78 8.85
N SER A 109 4.17 22.78 8.19
CA SER A 109 4.77 22.90 6.87
C SER A 109 3.79 22.67 5.71
N ALA A 110 2.49 22.54 5.96
CA ALA A 110 1.50 22.30 4.92
C ALA A 110 1.47 23.43 3.88
N GLU A 111 1.36 23.08 2.59
CA GLU A 111 1.25 24.05 1.49
C GLU A 111 -0.18 24.59 1.38
N ILE A 112 -1.17 23.70 1.38
CA ILE A 112 -2.61 24.02 1.32
C ILE A 112 -3.36 23.08 2.26
N VAL A 113 -4.27 23.65 3.04
CA VAL A 113 -5.13 22.94 3.99
C VAL A 113 -6.58 23.28 3.69
N VAL A 114 -7.42 22.26 3.56
CA VAL A 114 -8.87 22.39 3.47
C VAL A 114 -9.51 21.80 4.70
N GLU A 115 -10.11 22.66 5.50
CA GLU A 115 -10.80 22.28 6.72
C GLU A 115 -12.30 22.19 6.46
N GLY A 116 -12.95 21.23 7.12
CA GLY A 116 -14.38 21.08 7.00
C GLY A 116 -14.91 19.95 7.85
N GLU A 117 -16.08 19.47 7.44
CA GLU A 117 -16.77 18.41 8.16
C GLU A 117 -17.44 17.45 7.17
N VAL A 118 -17.57 16.19 7.61
CA VAL A 118 -18.26 15.14 6.87
C VAL A 118 -19.47 14.70 7.67
N ASP A 119 -20.66 14.87 7.11
CA ASP A 119 -21.87 14.28 7.67
C ASP A 119 -21.92 12.79 7.28
N PRO A 120 -21.91 11.87 8.26
CA PRO A 120 -21.91 10.42 8.00
C PRO A 120 -23.13 9.93 7.22
N ASN A 121 -24.23 10.69 7.25
CA ASN A 121 -25.49 10.33 6.58
C ASN A 121 -25.69 11.05 5.24
N ALA A 122 -24.77 11.96 4.86
CA ALA A 122 -24.87 12.71 3.62
C ALA A 122 -23.93 12.14 2.55
N PHE A 123 -24.49 11.97 1.34
CA PHE A 123 -23.78 11.40 0.19
C PHE A 123 -23.99 12.24 -1.05
N MET A 124 -23.02 12.21 -1.96
CA MET A 124 -23.09 12.76 -3.31
C MET A 124 -22.45 11.79 -4.30
N GLU A 125 -22.86 11.91 -5.55
CA GLU A 125 -22.30 11.13 -6.66
C GLU A 125 -20.83 11.52 -6.91
N GLU A 126 -19.94 10.54 -6.84
CA GLU A 126 -18.49 10.66 -7.07
C GLU A 126 -18.04 9.70 -8.18
N GLY A 127 -17.12 10.14 -9.02
CA GLY A 127 -16.58 9.39 -10.16
C GLY A 127 -17.15 9.81 -11.52
N PRO A 128 -16.90 9.00 -12.57
CA PRO A 128 -15.98 7.86 -12.56
C PRO A 128 -14.54 8.32 -12.36
N PHE A 129 -13.69 7.46 -11.79
CA PHE A 129 -12.27 7.75 -11.55
C PHE A 129 -11.40 6.57 -12.00
N GLY A 130 -10.25 6.87 -12.61
CA GLY A 130 -9.26 5.86 -12.97
C GLY A 130 -8.55 5.34 -11.71
N GLU A 131 -8.41 4.03 -11.59
CA GLU A 131 -7.84 3.39 -10.40
C GLU A 131 -6.43 2.86 -10.63
N TYR A 132 -5.75 2.49 -9.54
CA TYR A 132 -4.41 1.89 -9.55
C TYR A 132 -4.32 0.58 -10.34
N THR A 133 -5.46 0.00 -10.71
CA THR A 133 -5.49 -1.20 -11.57
C THR A 133 -5.35 -0.86 -13.05
N GLY A 134 -5.41 0.43 -13.41
CA GLY A 134 -5.42 0.89 -14.80
C GLY A 134 -6.79 0.96 -15.45
N TYR A 135 -7.86 0.74 -14.68
CA TYR A 135 -9.24 0.74 -15.16
C TYR A 135 -10.09 1.73 -14.37
N TYR A 136 -11.20 2.18 -14.94
CA TYR A 136 -12.16 3.02 -14.24
C TYR A 136 -12.96 2.21 -13.20
N SER A 137 -13.26 2.85 -12.07
CA SER A 137 -14.23 2.37 -11.08
C SER A 137 -15.64 2.36 -11.66
N GLY A 138 -16.04 1.23 -12.26
CA GLY A 138 -17.37 1.06 -12.84
C GLY A 138 -17.61 1.91 -14.08
N VAL A 139 -18.89 2.01 -14.48
CA VAL A 139 -19.34 2.77 -15.67
C VAL A 139 -19.94 4.15 -15.27
N GLY A 140 -19.97 4.49 -13.98
CA GLY A 140 -20.71 5.67 -13.50
C GLY A 140 -20.19 6.23 -12.19
N THR A 141 -21.07 6.95 -11.50
CA THR A 141 -20.80 7.51 -10.17
C THR A 141 -21.33 6.59 -9.07
N ASP A 142 -20.70 6.68 -7.89
CA ASP A 142 -21.18 6.05 -6.66
C ASP A 142 -21.54 7.11 -5.62
N PRO A 143 -22.55 6.88 -4.76
CA PRO A 143 -22.78 7.72 -3.60
C PRO A 143 -21.61 7.60 -2.62
N ARG A 144 -20.90 8.71 -2.40
CA ARG A 144 -19.79 8.84 -1.45
C ARG A 144 -20.04 9.98 -0.49
N ASN A 145 -19.47 9.88 0.72
CA ASN A 145 -19.46 11.01 1.63
C ASN A 145 -18.69 12.17 1.00
N PHE A 146 -18.99 13.39 1.43
CA PHE A 146 -18.33 14.60 0.96
C PHE A 146 -17.98 15.50 2.12
N ILE A 147 -16.88 16.24 1.94
CA ILE A 147 -16.42 17.27 2.86
C ILE A 147 -17.16 18.55 2.50
N ARG A 148 -17.86 19.13 3.49
CA ARG A 148 -18.36 20.51 3.44
C ARG A 148 -17.24 21.43 3.89
N VAL A 149 -16.66 22.17 2.96
CA VAL A 149 -15.50 23.03 3.21
C VAL A 149 -15.92 24.24 4.04
N ARG A 150 -15.17 24.52 5.10
CA ARG A 150 -15.38 25.67 6.01
C ARG A 150 -14.27 26.69 5.90
N CYS A 151 -13.04 26.24 5.73
CA CYS A 151 -11.88 27.10 5.62
C CYS A 151 -10.88 26.51 4.64
N ILE A 152 -10.15 27.39 3.93
CA ILE A 152 -8.96 27.02 3.18
C ILE A 152 -7.85 27.95 3.65
N THR A 153 -6.76 27.38 4.14
CA THR A 153 -5.54 28.11 4.48
C THR A 153 -4.40 27.62 3.59
N HIS A 154 -3.41 28.46 3.32
CA HIS A 154 -2.28 28.11 2.48
C HIS A 154 -1.08 29.01 2.76
N ARG A 155 0.12 28.55 2.38
CA ARG A 155 1.34 29.38 2.38
C ARG A 155 1.27 30.47 1.32
N ASP A 156 2.11 31.48 1.44
CA ASP A 156 2.39 32.39 0.32
C ASP A 156 2.97 31.60 -0.86
N ASN A 157 2.39 31.78 -2.04
CA ASN A 157 2.77 31.05 -3.28
C ASN A 157 2.77 29.52 -3.10
N PRO A 158 1.60 28.90 -2.83
CA PRO A 158 1.53 27.50 -2.43
C PRO A 158 1.85 26.54 -3.57
N ILE A 159 2.50 25.43 -3.25
CA ILE A 159 2.77 24.34 -4.18
C ILE A 159 1.62 23.34 -4.15
N PHE A 160 0.94 23.18 -5.28
CA PHE A 160 -0.10 22.16 -5.43
C PHE A 160 0.51 20.80 -5.80
N TRP A 161 0.64 19.89 -4.82
CA TRP A 161 1.10 18.53 -5.08
C TRP A 161 -0.04 17.66 -5.64
N GLY A 162 0.16 17.12 -6.84
CA GLY A 162 -0.69 16.12 -7.46
C GLY A 162 0.06 14.83 -7.81
N THR A 163 -0.69 13.73 -7.91
CA THR A 163 -0.23 12.45 -8.45
C THR A 163 -1.18 11.98 -9.55
N THR A 164 -0.69 11.11 -10.43
CA THR A 164 -1.51 10.44 -11.44
C THR A 164 -1.70 8.98 -11.06
N VAL A 165 -2.96 8.55 -11.08
CA VAL A 165 -3.33 7.15 -10.95
C VAL A 165 -3.85 6.63 -12.30
N GLY A 166 -3.61 5.36 -12.58
CA GLY A 166 -3.96 4.76 -13.87
C GLY A 166 -3.22 3.44 -14.06
N ARG A 167 -2.86 3.14 -15.31
CA ARG A 167 -2.14 1.90 -15.62
C ARG A 167 -0.74 1.97 -15.00
N ALA A 168 -0.36 0.93 -14.26
CA ALA A 168 0.98 0.81 -13.72
C ALA A 168 2.03 0.87 -14.86
N VAL A 169 3.18 1.55 -14.68
CA VAL A 169 3.71 2.13 -13.43
C VAL A 169 3.58 3.65 -13.39
N THR A 170 3.15 4.17 -12.23
CA THR A 170 3.12 5.60 -11.89
C THR A 170 3.75 5.80 -10.51
N ASP A 171 3.95 7.03 -10.09
CA ASP A 171 4.37 7.40 -8.73
C ASP A 171 3.51 6.76 -7.63
N THR A 172 2.18 6.69 -7.79
CA THR A 172 1.29 5.96 -6.88
C THR A 172 1.67 4.48 -6.73
N HIS A 173 2.04 3.81 -7.83
CA HIS A 173 2.43 2.41 -7.79
C HIS A 173 3.78 2.20 -7.10
N MET A 174 4.70 3.15 -7.28
CA MET A 174 6.01 3.14 -6.62
C MET A 174 5.88 3.32 -5.10
N THR A 175 5.05 4.27 -4.66
CA THR A 175 4.80 4.48 -3.22
C THR A 175 4.09 3.28 -2.60
N MET A 176 3.11 2.69 -3.29
CA MET A 176 2.44 1.46 -2.84
C MET A 176 3.40 0.27 -2.76
N ALA A 177 4.26 0.07 -3.78
CA ALA A 177 5.24 -1.02 -3.79
C ALA A 177 6.15 -0.97 -2.56
N LEU A 178 6.64 0.22 -2.22
CA LEU A 178 7.47 0.46 -1.05
C LEU A 178 6.71 0.18 0.26
N THR A 179 5.55 0.80 0.46
CA THR A 179 4.82 0.72 1.74
C THR A 179 4.22 -0.66 1.98
N TYR A 180 3.63 -1.29 0.95
CA TYR A 180 3.08 -2.64 1.06
C TYR A 180 4.19 -3.69 1.24
N GLY A 181 5.28 -3.59 0.48
CA GLY A 181 6.41 -4.52 0.59
C GLY A 181 7.03 -4.49 1.99
N ALA A 182 7.33 -3.29 2.50
CA ALA A 182 7.89 -3.11 3.84
C ALA A 182 6.94 -3.60 4.94
N THR A 183 5.64 -3.29 4.84
CA THR A 183 4.68 -3.72 5.86
C THR A 183 4.43 -5.23 5.82
N LEU A 184 4.34 -5.83 4.62
CA LEU A 184 4.22 -7.29 4.49
C LEU A 184 5.44 -8.00 5.09
N TRP A 185 6.64 -7.48 4.83
CA TRP A 185 7.85 -7.98 5.49
C TRP A 185 7.71 -7.94 7.01
N GLN A 186 7.39 -6.77 7.57
CA GLN A 186 7.28 -6.60 9.02
C GLN A 186 6.25 -7.57 9.61
N GLN A 187 5.08 -7.74 8.97
CA GLN A 187 4.05 -8.68 9.43
C GLN A 187 4.53 -10.14 9.41
N LEU A 188 5.34 -10.54 8.43
CA LEU A 188 5.95 -11.87 8.40
C LEU A 188 7.01 -12.05 9.52
N VAL A 189 7.77 -10.98 9.83
CA VAL A 189 8.71 -10.96 10.95
C VAL A 189 7.97 -11.07 12.29
N ASP A 190 6.86 -10.36 12.46
CA ASP A 190 6.02 -10.41 13.66
C ASP A 190 5.39 -11.79 13.86
N MET A 191 5.07 -12.49 12.76
CA MET A 191 4.67 -13.90 12.75
C MET A 191 5.83 -14.87 13.02
N ARG A 192 7.05 -14.35 13.19
CA ARG A 192 8.30 -15.10 13.45
C ARG A 192 8.64 -16.10 12.34
N ILE A 193 8.32 -15.77 11.09
CA ILE A 193 8.72 -16.57 9.94
C ILE A 193 10.25 -16.44 9.74
N PRO A 194 11.03 -17.52 9.89
CA PRO A 194 12.48 -17.42 9.80
C PRO A 194 12.97 -17.41 8.35
N GLY A 195 14.25 -17.10 8.15
CA GLY A 195 14.91 -17.26 6.85
C GLY A 195 14.52 -16.26 5.76
N LEU A 196 13.59 -15.32 6.00
CA LEU A 196 13.24 -14.25 5.07
C LEU A 196 14.48 -13.45 4.66
N LYS A 197 14.62 -13.20 3.36
CA LYS A 197 15.73 -12.44 2.78
C LYS A 197 15.30 -11.17 2.10
N ALA A 198 14.17 -11.22 1.40
CA ALA A 198 13.61 -10.07 0.73
C ALA A 198 12.10 -10.24 0.52
N VAL A 199 11.35 -9.14 0.57
CA VAL A 199 9.95 -9.07 0.16
C VAL A 199 9.82 -7.93 -0.84
N TYR A 200 9.23 -8.21 -1.99
CA TYR A 200 8.99 -7.23 -3.04
C TYR A 200 7.54 -7.33 -3.52
N CYS A 201 6.86 -6.19 -3.57
CA CYS A 201 5.54 -6.06 -4.18
C CYS A 201 5.70 -5.20 -5.45
N PRO A 202 5.79 -5.80 -6.65
CA PRO A 202 6.14 -5.05 -7.85
C PRO A 202 5.13 -3.93 -8.17
N PRO A 203 5.58 -2.72 -8.56
CA PRO A 203 4.68 -1.64 -8.95
C PRO A 203 3.85 -2.01 -10.19
N GLU A 204 4.34 -2.90 -11.06
CA GLU A 204 3.58 -3.45 -12.19
C GLU A 204 2.37 -4.28 -11.73
N GLY A 205 2.43 -4.87 -10.54
CA GLY A 205 1.33 -5.53 -9.84
C GLY A 205 0.54 -4.57 -8.93
N SER A 206 0.58 -3.28 -9.25
CA SER A 206 0.06 -2.16 -8.46
C SER A 206 0.59 -2.07 -7.03
N GLY A 207 1.78 -2.65 -6.77
CA GLY A 207 2.38 -2.71 -5.43
C GLY A 207 1.61 -3.56 -4.42
N ARG A 208 0.56 -4.30 -4.84
CA ARG A 208 -0.31 -5.03 -3.88
C ARG A 208 -0.94 -6.32 -4.38
N MET A 209 -1.09 -6.51 -5.68
CA MET A 209 -1.79 -7.69 -6.23
C MET A 209 -0.88 -8.91 -6.34
N LEU A 210 0.44 -8.69 -6.33
CA LEU A 210 1.50 -9.69 -6.41
C LEU A 210 2.56 -9.39 -5.34
N ALA A 211 3.03 -10.42 -4.65
CA ALA A 211 4.19 -10.37 -3.76
C ALA A 211 5.19 -11.47 -4.16
N ILE A 212 6.47 -11.14 -4.09
CA ILE A 212 7.59 -12.03 -4.36
C ILE A 212 8.46 -12.03 -3.10
N ILE A 213 8.70 -13.20 -2.53
CA ILE A 213 9.38 -13.36 -1.26
C ILE A 213 10.58 -14.29 -1.46
N SER A 214 11.78 -13.79 -1.17
CA SER A 214 12.99 -14.59 -1.14
C SER A 214 13.20 -15.16 0.26
N VAL A 215 13.43 -16.47 0.35
CA VAL A 215 13.61 -17.19 1.61
C VAL A 215 14.78 -18.17 1.54
N LYS A 216 15.59 -18.17 2.58
CA LYS A 216 16.50 -19.28 2.86
C LYS A 216 15.71 -20.39 3.53
N GLN A 217 15.42 -21.47 2.80
CA GLN A 217 14.67 -22.59 3.35
C GLN A 217 15.42 -23.27 4.51
N MET A 218 14.69 -23.72 5.53
CA MET A 218 15.26 -24.25 6.78
C MET A 218 14.67 -25.61 7.20
N TYR A 219 13.57 -26.03 6.57
CA TYR A 219 12.88 -27.28 6.86
C TYR A 219 11.92 -27.65 5.72
N PRO A 220 11.50 -28.93 5.61
CA PRO A 220 10.48 -29.34 4.64
C PRO A 220 9.19 -28.55 4.84
N GLY A 221 8.58 -28.06 3.76
CA GLY A 221 7.36 -27.24 3.80
C GLY A 221 7.57 -25.77 4.19
N HIS A 222 8.81 -25.29 4.36
CA HIS A 222 9.07 -23.90 4.73
C HIS A 222 8.50 -22.91 3.68
N ALA A 223 8.65 -23.20 2.38
CA ALA A 223 8.08 -22.36 1.32
C ALA A 223 6.54 -22.27 1.43
N ASN A 224 5.85 -23.38 1.69
CA ASN A 224 4.39 -23.37 1.89
C ASN A 224 3.97 -22.56 3.12
N GLN A 225 4.74 -22.63 4.21
CA GLN A 225 4.49 -21.78 5.38
C GLN A 225 4.63 -20.30 5.05
N VAL A 226 5.68 -19.90 4.32
CA VAL A 226 5.87 -18.50 3.89
C VAL A 226 4.71 -18.04 3.00
N LEU A 227 4.33 -18.86 2.01
CA LEU A 227 3.23 -18.59 1.09
C LEU A 227 1.90 -18.37 1.84
N THR A 228 1.56 -19.27 2.74
CA THR A 228 0.32 -19.22 3.53
C THR A 228 0.35 -18.09 4.56
N ALA A 229 1.49 -17.86 5.22
CA ALA A 229 1.65 -16.73 6.14
C ALA A 229 1.44 -15.40 5.41
N ALA A 230 2.04 -15.21 4.24
CA ALA A 230 1.95 -13.97 3.47
C ALA A 230 0.52 -13.55 3.17
N ILE A 231 -0.33 -14.48 2.73
CA ILE A 231 -1.75 -14.18 2.48
C ILE A 231 -2.61 -14.05 3.74
N SER A 232 -2.15 -14.61 4.87
CA SER A 232 -2.83 -14.56 6.16
C SER A 232 -2.49 -13.29 6.96
N THR A 233 -1.50 -12.52 6.53
CA THR A 233 -1.23 -11.18 7.06
C THR A 233 -2.37 -10.20 6.74
N GLU A 234 -2.43 -9.06 7.43
CA GLU A 234 -3.41 -8.01 7.10
C GLU A 234 -3.18 -7.44 5.68
N MET A 235 -1.91 -7.31 5.27
CA MET A 235 -1.56 -6.89 3.91
C MET A 235 -2.00 -7.90 2.87
N GLY A 236 -1.77 -9.19 3.14
CA GLY A 236 -2.18 -10.29 2.29
C GLY A 236 -3.69 -10.42 2.19
N ALA A 237 -4.39 -10.41 3.32
CA ALA A 237 -5.81 -10.73 3.40
C ALA A 237 -6.69 -9.83 2.52
N TYR A 238 -6.30 -8.59 2.24
CA TYR A 238 -7.08 -7.67 1.40
C TYR A 238 -6.41 -7.38 0.05
N GLY A 239 -6.70 -8.23 -0.95
CA GLY A 239 -6.38 -8.00 -2.36
C GLY A 239 -5.12 -8.68 -2.90
N LEU A 240 -4.22 -9.22 -2.07
CA LEU A 240 -3.03 -9.94 -2.56
C LEU A 240 -3.44 -11.26 -3.25
N LYS A 241 -3.37 -11.28 -4.58
CA LYS A 241 -3.89 -12.40 -5.39
C LYS A 241 -2.84 -13.49 -5.59
N THR A 242 -1.60 -13.09 -5.81
CA THR A 242 -0.52 -14.03 -6.11
C THR A 242 0.65 -13.82 -5.16
N VAL A 243 1.18 -14.90 -4.62
CA VAL A 243 2.44 -14.90 -3.86
C VAL A 243 3.40 -15.87 -4.50
N ILE A 244 4.63 -15.43 -4.76
CA ILE A 244 5.71 -16.24 -5.29
C ILE A 244 6.79 -16.33 -4.22
N VAL A 245 7.23 -17.53 -3.89
CA VAL A 245 8.40 -17.74 -3.03
C VAL A 245 9.55 -18.27 -3.86
N VAL A 246 10.71 -17.62 -3.75
CA VAL A 246 11.97 -17.98 -4.40
C VAL A 246 13.06 -18.24 -3.35
N ASP A 247 14.12 -18.96 -3.71
CA ASP A 247 15.25 -19.20 -2.80
C ASP A 247 16.07 -17.91 -2.53
N ASP A 248 16.99 -17.99 -1.57
CA ASP A 248 17.83 -16.86 -1.12
C ASP A 248 18.90 -16.38 -2.11
N ASP A 249 19.11 -17.12 -3.20
CA ASP A 249 19.99 -16.74 -4.32
C ASP A 249 19.26 -15.91 -5.40
N ILE A 250 17.94 -15.76 -5.30
CA ILE A 250 17.13 -14.96 -6.22
C ILE A 250 16.71 -13.67 -5.53
N ASP A 251 17.24 -12.54 -6.00
CA ASP A 251 16.75 -11.22 -5.63
C ASP A 251 15.33 -11.03 -6.20
N PRO A 252 14.30 -10.82 -5.38
CA PRO A 252 12.94 -10.66 -5.89
C PRO A 252 12.76 -9.36 -6.70
N TRP A 253 13.66 -8.39 -6.58
CA TRP A 253 13.65 -7.16 -7.39
C TRP A 253 14.18 -7.39 -8.83
N ASP A 254 14.94 -8.47 -9.05
CA ASP A 254 15.39 -8.89 -10.38
C ASP A 254 14.31 -9.78 -11.02
N LEU A 255 13.28 -9.16 -11.61
CA LEU A 255 12.18 -9.88 -12.25
C LEU A 255 12.65 -10.90 -13.31
N PRO A 256 13.65 -10.63 -14.17
CA PRO A 256 14.26 -11.66 -15.01
C PRO A 256 14.72 -12.91 -14.25
N ARG A 257 15.34 -12.75 -13.06
CA ARG A 257 15.74 -13.89 -12.22
C ARG A 257 14.56 -14.59 -11.56
N VAL A 258 13.51 -13.86 -11.19
CA VAL A 258 12.26 -14.47 -10.73
C VAL A 258 11.61 -15.31 -11.83
N LEU A 259 11.58 -14.83 -13.07
CA LEU A 259 11.09 -15.59 -14.23
C LEU A 259 11.92 -16.84 -14.50
N TYR A 260 13.25 -16.77 -14.33
CA TYR A 260 14.12 -17.93 -14.35
C TYR A 260 13.73 -18.96 -13.27
N ALA A 261 13.53 -18.53 -12.01
CA ALA A 261 13.11 -19.42 -10.93
C ALA A 261 11.75 -20.07 -11.21
N LEU A 262 10.78 -19.29 -11.69
CA LEU A 262 9.47 -19.80 -12.12
C LEU A 262 9.58 -20.85 -13.23
N SER A 263 10.50 -20.65 -14.18
CA SER A 263 10.64 -21.55 -15.33
C SER A 263 11.30 -22.89 -14.98
N PHE A 264 12.27 -22.88 -14.05
CA PHE A 264 13.14 -24.04 -13.81
C PHE A 264 13.01 -24.66 -12.42
N ARG A 265 12.42 -23.96 -11.44
CA ARG A 265 12.27 -24.45 -10.05
C ARG A 265 10.82 -24.70 -9.65
N ALA A 266 9.88 -23.90 -10.18
CA ALA A 266 8.47 -24.10 -9.90
C ALA A 266 7.93 -25.36 -10.58
N GLN A 267 7.06 -26.09 -9.88
CA GLN A 267 6.25 -27.15 -10.49
C GLN A 267 4.77 -26.83 -10.26
N PRO A 268 3.92 -26.84 -11.30
CA PRO A 268 2.51 -26.49 -11.16
C PRO A 268 1.76 -27.32 -10.11
N ASN A 269 2.12 -28.59 -9.91
CA ASN A 269 1.52 -29.47 -8.91
C ASN A 269 1.96 -29.21 -7.46
N ARG A 270 2.96 -28.33 -7.24
CA ARG A 270 3.36 -27.80 -5.92
C ARG A 270 2.69 -26.47 -5.59
N CYS A 271 2.01 -25.85 -6.56
CA CYS A 271 1.32 -24.58 -6.37
C CYS A 271 -0.03 -24.82 -5.67
N GLU A 272 -0.40 -23.90 -4.79
CA GLU A 272 -1.66 -23.97 -4.05
C GLU A 272 -2.65 -22.93 -4.57
N ILE A 273 -3.92 -23.34 -4.67
CA ILE A 273 -5.02 -22.45 -5.03
C ILE A 273 -5.97 -22.34 -3.84
N ILE A 274 -6.08 -21.13 -3.29
CA ILE A 274 -7.09 -20.83 -2.28
C ILE A 274 -8.28 -20.20 -2.96
N ARG A 275 -9.41 -20.89 -2.92
CA ARG A 275 -10.59 -20.53 -3.72
C ARG A 275 -11.39 -19.35 -3.16
N ARG A 276 -11.17 -19.00 -1.89
CA ARG A 276 -12.00 -18.02 -1.17
C ARG A 276 -11.15 -17.10 -0.30
N GLY A 277 -10.68 -16.01 -0.90
CA GLY A 277 -10.07 -14.88 -0.20
C GLY A 277 -10.92 -13.63 -0.33
N ARG A 278 -10.69 -12.65 0.56
CA ARG A 278 -11.26 -11.31 0.41
C ARG A 278 -10.56 -10.57 -0.73
N SER A 279 -11.35 -10.01 -1.64
CA SER A 279 -10.85 -9.20 -2.75
C SER A 279 -10.90 -7.70 -2.43
N THR A 280 -10.35 -6.90 -3.34
CA THR A 280 -10.59 -5.46 -3.42
C THR A 280 -11.80 -5.22 -4.33
N PRO A 281 -12.68 -4.25 -4.02
CA PRO A 281 -13.81 -3.89 -4.89
C PRO A 281 -13.35 -3.30 -6.23
N LEU A 282 -12.04 -3.10 -6.41
CA LEU A 282 -11.42 -2.55 -7.61
C LEU A 282 -10.76 -3.60 -8.50
N ASP A 283 -10.85 -4.89 -8.15
CA ASP A 283 -10.26 -5.98 -8.94
C ASP A 283 -10.98 -6.11 -10.30
N PRO A 284 -10.33 -5.77 -11.43
CA PRO A 284 -10.97 -5.77 -12.73
C PRO A 284 -11.18 -7.18 -13.29
N SER A 285 -10.53 -8.21 -12.71
CA SER A 285 -10.69 -9.59 -13.18
C SER A 285 -11.95 -10.27 -12.64
N LEU A 286 -12.71 -9.58 -11.78
CA LEU A 286 -13.96 -10.08 -11.20
C LEU A 286 -15.16 -9.34 -11.81
N PRO A 287 -16.32 -10.02 -11.96
CA PRO A 287 -17.57 -9.38 -12.34
C PRO A 287 -17.88 -8.19 -11.41
N ILE A 288 -18.42 -7.10 -11.97
CA ILE A 288 -18.70 -5.85 -11.24
C ILE A 288 -19.60 -6.08 -10.02
N ASP A 289 -20.56 -6.99 -10.14
CA ASP A 289 -21.53 -7.37 -9.11
C ASP A 289 -21.01 -8.44 -8.13
N ALA A 290 -19.80 -8.95 -8.31
CA ALA A 290 -19.23 -10.04 -7.51
C ALA A 290 -17.74 -9.81 -7.16
N ARG A 291 -17.42 -8.65 -6.57
CA ARG A 291 -16.04 -8.24 -6.26
C ARG A 291 -15.59 -8.46 -4.82
N ASP A 292 -16.36 -9.17 -3.99
CA ASP A 292 -15.98 -9.38 -2.58
C ASP A 292 -15.03 -10.57 -2.39
N ILE A 293 -15.12 -11.58 -3.26
CA ILE A 293 -14.41 -12.85 -3.13
C ILE A 293 -13.50 -13.07 -4.34
N THR A 294 -12.25 -13.44 -4.09
CA THR A 294 -11.27 -13.78 -5.12
C THR A 294 -10.57 -15.09 -4.80
N GLY A 295 -10.03 -15.74 -5.84
CA GLY A 295 -9.08 -16.83 -5.69
C GLY A 295 -7.67 -16.29 -5.42
N ARG A 296 -6.80 -17.12 -4.86
CA ARG A 296 -5.38 -16.80 -4.66
C ARG A 296 -4.52 -17.92 -5.21
N LEU A 297 -3.39 -17.54 -5.77
CA LEU A 297 -2.40 -18.45 -6.31
C LEU A 297 -1.10 -18.33 -5.51
N LEU A 298 -0.67 -19.42 -4.92
CA LEU A 298 0.55 -19.51 -4.15
C LEU A 298 1.55 -20.36 -4.94
N ILE A 299 2.65 -19.75 -5.36
CA ILE A 299 3.63 -20.37 -6.24
C ILE A 299 4.91 -20.61 -5.46
N ASP A 300 5.23 -21.89 -5.26
CA ASP A 300 6.53 -22.32 -4.77
C ASP A 300 7.50 -22.45 -5.95
N ALA A 301 8.39 -21.47 -6.09
CA ALA A 301 9.46 -21.44 -7.08
C ALA A 301 10.84 -21.72 -6.45
N THR A 302 10.85 -22.47 -5.35
CA THR A 302 12.08 -22.90 -4.68
C THR A 302 12.54 -24.29 -5.10
N ILE A 303 13.84 -24.56 -4.96
CA ILE A 303 14.36 -25.94 -5.02
C ILE A 303 13.76 -26.72 -3.83
N PRO A 304 13.12 -27.89 -4.03
CA PRO A 304 12.54 -28.66 -2.93
C PRO A 304 13.55 -28.93 -1.82
N TYR A 305 13.16 -28.63 -0.57
CA TYR A 305 14.06 -28.73 0.56
C TYR A 305 14.50 -30.18 0.84
N GLU A 306 13.58 -31.12 0.66
CA GLU A 306 13.73 -32.55 0.91
C GLU A 306 14.57 -33.30 -0.13
N TRP A 307 14.97 -32.65 -1.22
CA TRP A 307 15.90 -33.24 -2.18
C TRP A 307 17.26 -33.48 -1.53
N LYS A 308 17.68 -34.75 -1.51
CA LYS A 308 18.99 -35.17 -0.99
C LYS A 308 20.14 -34.59 -1.82
N GLU A 309 19.95 -34.56 -3.14
CA GLU A 309 20.88 -33.99 -4.11
C GLU A 309 20.23 -32.76 -4.74
N LYS A 310 20.83 -31.59 -4.52
CA LYS A 310 20.35 -30.32 -5.08
C LYS A 310 21.05 -30.03 -6.41
N PRO A 311 20.38 -29.35 -7.36
CA PRO A 311 21.06 -28.87 -8.56
C PRO A 311 22.20 -27.91 -8.16
N ILE A 312 23.31 -28.01 -8.88
CA ILE A 312 24.47 -27.14 -8.66
C ILE A 312 24.28 -25.88 -9.53
N PRO A 313 24.21 -24.68 -8.94
CA PRO A 313 24.08 -23.45 -9.72
C PRO A 313 25.36 -23.18 -10.51
N ILE A 314 25.21 -22.60 -11.69
CA ILE A 314 26.35 -22.09 -12.48
C ILE A 314 26.69 -20.70 -11.92
N GLU A 315 27.91 -20.56 -11.42
CA GLU A 315 28.45 -19.30 -10.91
C GLU A 315 29.63 -18.83 -11.76
N LEU A 316 29.83 -17.51 -11.81
CA LEU A 316 31.03 -16.94 -12.42
C LEU A 316 32.24 -17.21 -11.52
N ASP A 317 33.38 -17.54 -12.12
CA ASP A 317 34.64 -17.66 -11.38
C ASP A 317 34.95 -16.33 -10.64
N PRO A 318 35.12 -16.34 -9.30
CA PRO A 318 35.30 -15.11 -8.52
C PRO A 318 36.55 -14.31 -8.92
N GLN A 319 37.63 -14.97 -9.32
CA GLN A 319 38.87 -14.30 -9.74
C GLN A 319 38.68 -13.62 -11.08
N VAL A 320 38.00 -14.29 -12.03
CA VAL A 320 37.67 -13.71 -13.33
C VAL A 320 36.72 -12.53 -13.16
N LEU A 321 35.67 -12.67 -12.35
CA LEU A 321 34.72 -11.60 -12.06
C LEU A 321 35.41 -10.37 -11.45
N LYS A 322 36.29 -10.58 -10.47
CA LYS A 322 37.09 -9.50 -9.87
C LYS A 322 37.95 -8.80 -10.92
N ARG A 323 38.70 -9.55 -11.74
CA ARG A 323 39.55 -9.01 -12.80
C ARG A 323 38.77 -8.18 -13.82
N VAL A 324 37.57 -8.63 -14.19
CA VAL A 324 36.69 -7.89 -15.12
C VAL A 324 36.17 -6.61 -14.47
N ARG A 325 35.72 -6.65 -13.20
CA ARG A 325 35.27 -5.46 -12.46
C ARG A 325 36.35 -4.41 -12.31
N GLU A 326 37.57 -4.80 -11.93
CA GLU A 326 38.71 -3.89 -11.79
C GLU A 326 39.09 -3.20 -13.11
N ARG A 327 38.77 -3.83 -14.24
CA ARG A 327 39.05 -3.32 -15.58
C ARG A 327 37.82 -2.72 -16.27
N TRP A 328 36.65 -2.64 -15.63
CA TRP A 328 35.40 -2.27 -16.30
C TRP A 328 35.50 -0.92 -17.02
N THR A 329 35.99 0.11 -16.33
CA THR A 329 36.24 1.43 -16.90
C THR A 329 37.30 1.41 -18.01
N GLN A 330 38.35 0.58 -17.86
CA GLN A 330 39.38 0.42 -18.89
C GLN A 330 38.85 -0.22 -20.19
N LEU A 331 37.79 -1.02 -20.07
CA LEU A 331 37.13 -1.68 -21.20
C LEU A 331 36.13 -0.76 -21.92
N GLY A 332 35.88 0.45 -21.39
CA GLY A 332 34.94 1.42 -21.98
C GLY A 332 33.47 1.04 -21.85
N LEU A 333 33.12 0.26 -20.81
CA LEU A 333 31.77 -0.20 -20.49
C LEU A 333 31.22 0.43 -19.20
#